data_AF-G6C5G2-F1
#
_entry.id   AF-G6C5G2-F1
#
_cell.length_a   1.000
_cell.length_b   1.000
_cell.length_c   1.000
_cell.angle_alpha   90.00
_cell.angle_beta   90.00
_cell.angle_gamma   90.00
#
_symmetry.space_group_name_H-M   'P 1'
#
loop_
_entity.id
_entity.type
_entity.pdbx_description
1 polymer ?
#
loop_
_entity_poly.entity_id
_entity_poly.type
_entity_poly.pdbx_seq_one_letter_code
_entity_poly.pdbx_strand_id
1 'polypeptide(L)'
;MKIKKADFVKSAVYEKDYPEQLDKMEKILNNSTKLLEELEEILNKLDEDSKNYNELVKYYYSKNWAKDKEDFEKDLLPDVEAAGVLTEDSIYDMMTYSSGLAIQMLELATKMLKR
;
A
#
# COMPACT_ATOMS: atom_id res chain seq x y z
N MET A 1 -10.01 -5.27 62.80
CA MET A 1 -9.94 -3.98 62.09
C MET A 1 -10.44 -4.21 60.67
N LYS A 2 -11.72 -3.90 60.40
CA LYS A 2 -12.32 -4.03 59.07
C LYS A 2 -11.91 -2.81 58.25
N ILE A 3 -11.04 -2.98 57.26
CA ILE A 3 -10.71 -1.91 56.32
C ILE A 3 -11.99 -1.60 55.53
N LYS A 4 -12.56 -0.42 55.75
CA LYS A 4 -13.73 0.06 55.03
C LYS A 4 -13.33 0.23 53.55
N LYS A 5 -14.08 -0.40 52.65
CA LYS A 5 -14.01 -0.21 51.18
C LYS A 5 -14.22 1.25 50.72
N ALA A 6 -14.45 2.18 51.64
CA ALA A 6 -14.77 3.58 51.35
C ALA A 6 -13.52 4.46 51.19
N ASP A 7 -12.33 3.98 51.56
CA ASP A 7 -11.11 4.80 51.58
C ASP A 7 -10.13 4.47 50.45
N PHE A 8 -10.54 3.71 49.43
CA PHE A 8 -9.84 3.71 48.14
C PHE A 8 -10.23 4.97 47.37
N VAL A 9 -9.73 6.11 47.91
CA VAL A 9 -9.07 7.14 47.11
C VAL A 9 -9.88 7.46 45.84
N LYS A 10 -10.92 8.30 45.90
CA LYS A 10 -10.80 9.77 45.78
C LYS A 10 -9.37 10.33 45.54
N SER A 11 -8.54 9.68 44.71
CA SER A 11 -7.43 10.37 44.05
C SER A 11 -8.07 11.15 42.92
N ALA A 12 -8.31 12.40 43.26
CA ALA A 12 -8.49 13.52 42.38
C ALA A 12 -8.07 13.25 40.91
N VAL A 13 -8.98 13.65 40.02
CA VAL A 13 -8.79 13.98 38.60
C VAL A 13 -8.85 12.80 37.62
N TYR A 14 -10.01 12.15 37.50
CA TYR A 14 -10.38 11.52 36.22
C TYR A 14 -11.04 12.60 35.34
N GLU A 15 -10.21 13.28 34.53
CA GLU A 15 -10.68 14.17 33.46
C GLU A 15 -11.38 13.33 32.37
N LYS A 16 -12.70 13.54 32.22
CA LYS A 16 -13.64 12.84 31.32
C LYS A 16 -13.88 11.35 31.64
N ASP A 17 -15.12 10.92 31.40
CA ASP A 17 -15.62 9.57 31.71
C ASP A 17 -14.65 8.49 31.21
N TYR A 18 -13.94 7.87 32.14
CA TYR A 18 -12.93 6.83 31.91
C TYR A 18 -13.36 5.74 30.90
N PRO A 19 -14.63 5.27 30.90
CA PRO A 19 -15.10 4.34 29.87
C PRO A 19 -15.06 4.91 28.45
N GLU A 20 -15.42 6.18 28.25
CA GLU A 20 -15.40 6.82 26.91
C GLU A 20 -13.98 6.98 26.37
N GLN A 21 -13.02 7.31 27.26
CA GLN A 21 -11.62 7.42 26.87
C GLN A 21 -11.04 6.06 26.49
N LEU A 22 -11.33 5.01 27.28
CA LEU A 22 -10.88 3.66 26.99
C LEU A 22 -11.46 3.17 25.64
N ASP A 23 -12.76 3.32 25.43
CA ASP A 23 -13.43 2.95 24.17
C ASP A 23 -12.83 3.69 22.96
N LYS A 24 -12.48 4.97 23.14
CA LYS A 24 -11.83 5.75 22.09
C LYS A 24 -10.44 5.18 21.76
N MET A 25 -9.64 4.86 22.77
CA MET A 25 -8.30 4.31 22.55
C MET A 25 -8.35 2.91 21.94
N GLU A 26 -9.29 2.06 22.37
CA GLU A 26 -9.55 0.74 21.77
C GLU A 26 -9.92 0.85 20.29
N LYS A 27 -10.79 1.79 19.93
CA LYS A 27 -11.12 2.05 18.51
C LYS A 27 -9.90 2.50 17.71
N ILE A 28 -9.06 3.37 18.26
CA ILE A 28 -7.84 3.83 17.59
C ILE A 28 -6.86 2.67 17.39
N LEU A 29 -6.66 1.84 18.42
CA LEU A 29 -5.79 0.67 18.35
C LEU A 29 -6.26 -0.29 17.26
N ASN A 30 -7.51 -0.73 17.33
CA ASN A 30 -8.08 -1.69 16.38
C ASN A 30 -8.02 -1.17 14.93
N ASN A 31 -8.38 0.09 14.71
CA ASN A 31 -8.31 0.70 13.37
C ASN A 31 -6.87 0.80 12.86
N SER A 32 -5.94 1.19 13.73
CA SER A 32 -4.53 1.35 13.35
C SER A 32 -3.88 0.00 13.04
N THR A 33 -4.16 -1.03 13.85
CA THR A 33 -3.69 -2.40 13.61
C THR A 33 -4.20 -2.93 12.27
N LYS A 34 -5.51 -2.82 12.02
CA LYS A 34 -6.10 -3.29 10.76
C LYS A 34 -5.48 -2.61 9.53
N LEU A 35 -5.26 -1.29 9.57
CA LEU A 35 -4.63 -0.58 8.45
C LEU A 35 -3.18 -1.02 8.21
N LEU A 36 -2.44 -1.38 9.26
CA LEU A 36 -1.08 -1.89 9.13
C LEU A 36 -1.06 -3.31 8.55
N GLU A 37 -1.98 -4.17 8.95
CA GLU A 37 -2.15 -5.51 8.38
C GLU A 37 -2.51 -5.43 6.89
N GLU A 38 -3.47 -4.58 6.52
CA GLU A 38 -3.84 -4.35 5.10
C GLU A 38 -2.66 -3.80 4.29
N LEU A 39 -1.86 -2.89 4.85
CA LEU A 39 -0.66 -2.39 4.19
C LEU A 39 0.38 -3.50 3.98
N GLU A 40 0.64 -4.34 4.99
CA GLU A 40 1.56 -5.47 4.90
C GLU A 40 1.15 -6.44 3.79
N GLU A 41 -0.15 -6.80 3.72
CA GLU A 41 -0.66 -7.67 2.67
C GLU A 41 -0.43 -7.12 1.26
N ILE A 42 -0.63 -5.81 1.06
CA ILE A 42 -0.41 -5.16 -0.24
C ILE A 42 1.08 -5.10 -0.58
N LEU A 43 1.94 -4.77 0.40
CA LEU A 43 3.40 -4.76 0.19
C LEU A 43 3.91 -6.15 -0.22
N ASN A 44 3.43 -7.21 0.42
CA ASN A 44 3.82 -8.58 0.07
C ASN A 44 3.36 -8.95 -1.35
N LYS A 45 2.13 -8.60 -1.74
CA LYS A 45 1.64 -8.83 -3.11
C LYS A 45 2.48 -8.09 -4.16
N LEU A 46 2.92 -6.86 -3.87
CA LEU A 46 3.80 -6.11 -4.76
C LEU A 46 5.19 -6.75 -4.88
N ASP A 47 5.73 -7.30 -3.78
CA ASP A 47 7.01 -8.01 -3.80
C ASP A 47 6.92 -9.32 -4.61
N GLU A 48 5.83 -10.07 -4.44
CA GLU A 48 5.56 -11.30 -5.21
C GLU A 48 5.41 -11.02 -6.72
N ASP A 49 4.73 -9.93 -7.09
CA ASP A 49 4.52 -9.52 -8.48
C ASP A 49 5.76 -8.86 -9.12
N SER A 50 6.80 -8.55 -8.33
CA SER A 50 8.01 -7.85 -8.82
C SER A 50 8.67 -8.52 -10.02
N LYS A 51 8.56 -9.85 -10.15
CA LYS A 51 9.06 -10.60 -11.32
C LYS A 51 8.27 -10.28 -12.59
N ASN A 52 6.94 -10.22 -12.50
CA ASN A 52 6.08 -9.89 -13.63
C ASN A 52 6.27 -8.42 -14.05
N TYR A 53 6.36 -7.51 -13.07
CA TYR A 53 6.72 -6.11 -13.34
C TYR A 53 8.04 -6.00 -14.12
N ASN A 54 9.09 -6.69 -13.64
CA ASN A 54 10.40 -6.67 -14.30
C ASN A 54 10.38 -7.30 -15.69
N GLU A 55 9.60 -8.36 -15.89
CA GLU A 55 9.41 -8.98 -17.20
C GLU A 55 8.74 -8.02 -18.18
N LEU A 56 7.68 -7.33 -17.75
CA LEU A 56 6.98 -6.34 -18.56
C LEU A 56 7.87 -5.14 -18.92
N VAL A 57 8.64 -4.62 -17.97
CA VAL A 57 9.62 -3.55 -18.23
C VAL A 57 10.71 -4.01 -19.19
N LYS A 58 11.22 -5.23 -19.02
CA LYS A 58 12.21 -5.81 -19.94
C LYS A 58 11.63 -5.97 -21.35
N TYR A 59 10.37 -6.39 -21.46
CA TYR A 59 9.66 -6.49 -22.74
C TYR A 59 9.57 -5.12 -23.41
N TYR A 60 9.11 -4.09 -22.70
CA TYR A 60 8.95 -2.73 -23.22
C TYR A 60 10.24 -2.16 -23.85
N TYR A 61 11.39 -2.40 -23.22
CA TYR A 61 12.69 -1.97 -23.76
C TYR A 61 13.33 -2.94 -24.75
N SER A 62 12.65 -4.03 -25.11
CA SER A 62 13.19 -5.05 -26.00
C SER A 62 12.94 -4.75 -27.48
N LYS A 63 13.73 -5.39 -28.35
CA LYS A 63 13.45 -5.41 -29.79
C LYS A 63 12.13 -6.12 -30.13
N ASN A 64 11.64 -7.00 -29.26
CA ASN A 64 10.38 -7.71 -29.47
C ASN A 64 9.20 -6.74 -29.39
N TRP A 65 9.15 -5.87 -28.37
CA TRP A 65 8.10 -4.85 -28.27
C TRP A 65 8.04 -3.96 -29.51
N ALA A 66 9.20 -3.49 -30.00
CA ALA A 66 9.25 -2.66 -31.20
C ALA A 66 8.72 -3.39 -32.44
N LYS A 67 9.06 -4.67 -32.59
CA LYS A 67 8.56 -5.52 -33.67
C LYS A 67 7.06 -5.79 -33.52
N ASP A 68 6.61 -6.15 -32.33
CA ASP A 68 5.20 -6.47 -32.07
C ASP A 68 4.33 -5.24 -32.32
N LYS A 69 4.82 -4.03 -31.99
CA LYS A 69 4.17 -2.76 -32.34
C LYS A 69 4.08 -2.56 -33.85
N GLU A 70 5.17 -2.78 -34.59
CA GLU A 70 5.19 -2.67 -36.05
C GLU A 70 4.24 -3.69 -36.71
N ASP A 71 4.24 -4.94 -36.22
CA ASP A 71 3.36 -6.00 -36.72
C ASP A 71 1.88 -5.69 -36.40
N PHE A 72 1.60 -5.13 -35.23
CA PHE A 72 0.26 -4.66 -34.86
C PHE A 72 -0.22 -3.50 -35.75
N GLU A 73 0.63 -2.50 -36.01
CA GLU A 73 0.32 -1.36 -36.90
C GLU A 73 0.08 -1.77 -38.36
N LYS A 74 0.54 -2.96 -38.76
CA LYS A 74 0.33 -3.55 -40.09
C LYS A 74 -0.83 -4.54 -40.16
N ASP A 75 -1.65 -4.63 -39.11
CA ASP A 75 -2.75 -5.59 -38.99
C ASP A 75 -2.30 -7.08 -39.12
N LEU A 76 -1.04 -7.39 -38.75
CA LEU A 76 -0.49 -8.75 -38.83
C LEU A 76 -0.82 -9.62 -37.61
N LEU A 77 -1.48 -9.04 -36.61
CA LEU A 77 -1.86 -9.69 -35.34
C LEU A 77 -3.40 -9.74 -35.15
N PRO A 78 -4.15 -10.38 -36.06
CA PRO A 78 -5.61 -10.32 -36.11
C PRO A 78 -6.31 -10.95 -34.89
N ASP A 79 -5.62 -11.82 -34.15
CA ASP A 79 -6.15 -12.52 -32.98
C ASP A 79 -5.88 -11.78 -31.66
N VAL A 80 -5.22 -10.61 -31.69
CA VAL A 80 -4.94 -9.81 -30.49
C VAL A 80 -6.16 -8.97 -30.13
N GLU A 81 -6.87 -9.36 -29.08
CA GLU A 81 -8.07 -8.65 -28.60
C GLU A 81 -7.78 -7.27 -27.99
N ALA A 82 -6.59 -7.11 -27.38
CA ALA A 82 -6.16 -5.85 -26.76
C ALA A 82 -4.64 -5.69 -26.83
N ALA A 83 -4.20 -4.48 -27.19
CA ALA A 83 -2.78 -4.16 -27.38
C ALA A 83 -2.32 -2.98 -26.50
N GLY A 84 -2.86 -2.87 -25.28
CA GLY A 84 -2.47 -1.80 -24.34
C GLY A 84 -0.96 -1.76 -24.07
N VAL A 85 -0.32 -2.93 -24.05
CA VAL A 85 1.15 -3.06 -23.91
C VAL A 85 1.94 -2.47 -25.07
N LEU A 86 1.34 -2.31 -26.25
CA LEU A 86 1.98 -1.73 -27.44
C LEU A 86 1.76 -0.22 -27.58
N THR A 87 0.98 0.37 -26.67
CA THR A 87 0.90 1.82 -26.57
C THR A 87 2.22 2.39 -26.05
N GLU A 88 2.55 3.62 -26.45
CA GLU A 88 3.75 4.30 -25.97
C GLU A 88 3.67 4.60 -24.47
N ASP A 89 2.48 4.90 -23.96
CA ASP A 89 2.32 5.46 -22.63
C ASP A 89 2.01 4.43 -21.53
N SER A 90 1.27 3.34 -21.81
CA SER A 90 0.70 2.51 -20.73
C SER A 90 1.74 1.88 -19.80
N ILE A 91 2.83 1.34 -20.35
CA ILE A 91 3.90 0.74 -19.54
C ILE A 91 4.73 1.84 -18.87
N TYR A 92 4.97 2.95 -19.58
CA TYR A 92 5.74 4.08 -19.06
C TYR A 92 5.05 4.77 -17.86
N ASP A 93 3.74 5.00 -17.96
CA ASP A 93 2.91 5.56 -16.90
C ASP A 93 2.90 4.65 -15.67
N MET A 94 2.79 3.34 -15.88
CA MET A 94 2.82 2.34 -14.82
C MET A 94 4.19 2.33 -14.08
N MET A 95 5.31 2.40 -14.81
CA MET A 95 6.65 2.53 -14.21
C MET A 95 6.81 3.84 -13.40
N THR A 96 6.30 4.94 -13.95
CA THR A 96 6.37 6.27 -13.32
C THR A 96 5.54 6.29 -12.03
N TYR A 97 4.33 5.73 -12.07
CA TYR A 97 3.46 5.58 -10.92
C TYR A 97 4.10 4.69 -9.83
N SER A 98 4.68 3.55 -10.22
CA SER A 98 5.42 2.65 -9.32
C SER A 98 6.56 3.39 -8.60
N SER A 99 7.36 4.17 -9.34
CA SER A 99 8.44 4.97 -8.77
C SER A 99 7.93 6.04 -7.80
N GLY A 100 6.81 6.69 -8.13
CA GLY A 100 6.15 7.66 -7.24
C GLY A 100 5.68 7.03 -5.93
N LEU A 101 5.04 5.86 -6.00
CA LEU A 101 4.63 5.11 -4.81
C LEU A 101 5.84 4.68 -3.96
N ALA A 102 6.94 4.24 -4.58
CA ALA A 102 8.15 3.88 -3.87
C ALA A 102 8.72 5.04 -3.03
N ILE A 103 8.72 6.26 -3.57
CA ILE A 103 9.12 7.46 -2.84
C ILE A 103 8.17 7.72 -1.65
N GLN A 104 6.86 7.64 -1.88
CA GLN A 104 5.88 7.82 -0.81
C GLN A 104 6.04 6.78 0.32
N MET A 105 6.36 5.52 -0.02
CA MET A 105 6.65 4.47 0.96
C MET A 105 7.90 4.79 1.78
N LEU A 106 8.98 5.28 1.15
CA LEU A 106 10.19 5.71 1.86
C LEU A 106 9.93 6.89 2.81
N GLU A 107 9.15 7.87 2.37
CA GLU A 107 8.75 9.00 3.22
C GLU A 107 7.90 8.55 4.40
N LEU A 108 6.93 7.67 4.17
CA LEU A 108 6.07 7.12 5.21
C LEU A 108 6.89 6.32 6.25
N ALA A 109 7.74 5.40 5.78
CA ALA A 109 8.63 4.63 6.65
C ALA A 109 9.54 5.55 7.48
N THR A 110 10.11 6.59 6.87
CA THR A 110 10.93 7.58 7.57
C THR A 110 10.13 8.32 8.65
N LYS A 111 8.88 8.73 8.35
CA LYS A 111 8.00 9.37 9.33
C LYS A 111 7.63 8.42 10.49
N MET A 112 7.44 7.13 10.21
CA MET A 112 7.15 6.11 11.22
C MET A 112 8.34 5.86 12.16
N LEU A 113 9.57 5.89 11.64
CA LEU A 113 10.79 5.63 12.40
C LEU A 113 11.27 6.83 13.22
N LYS A 114 11.01 8.06 12.77
CA LYS A 114 11.43 9.30 13.45
C LYS A 114 10.56 9.70 14.66
N ARG A 115 9.59 8.87 15.03
CA ARG A 115 8.67 9.13 16.15
C ARG A 115 9.41 9.36 17.46
#